data_AF-A0A0B1SIT3-F1
#
_entry.id   AF-A0A0B1SIT3-F1
#
_cell.length_a   1.000
_cell.length_b   1.000
_cell.length_c   1.000
_cell.angle_alpha   90.00
_cell.angle_beta   90.00
_cell.angle_gamma   90.00
#
_symmetry.space_group_name_H-M   'P 1'
#
loop_
_entity.id
_entity.type
_entity.pdbx_description
1 polymer ?
#
loop_
_entity_poly.entity_id
_entity_poly.type
_entity_poly.pdbx_seq_one_letter_code
_entity_poly.pdbx_strand_id
1 'polypeptide(L)'
;ILPLFILKPAYQNSVGLVFKKLLTGRNVDTGEPTLSAPELIYEYHKVKPATAEEFEVQTSNLRELLDSRAMTREAVAEGIERLMDLNPLPALFYCTLVFVYKKYPSLDSFLGNIIQKVIAKDLSSPDEITRKAFYRALNSLKTVAYSAILTKFTMEEFEEFLAYSNRTETLSALKEFLPTLSTHQQKNINDSIINMIKDRDEKKDKAKDDKDREKDKERERIRLDRRERERDRLFQKERRERDAR
;
A
#
# COMPACT_ATOMS: atom_id res chain seq x y z
N ILE A 1 -24.61 -21.68 2.00
CA ILE A 1 -25.72 -20.75 1.62
C ILE A 1 -25.45 -20.11 0.27
N LEU A 2 -24.22 -19.68 -0.02
CA LEU A 2 -23.87 -19.18 -1.35
C LEU A 2 -23.46 -20.32 -2.30
N PRO A 3 -24.09 -20.45 -3.48
CA PRO A 3 -23.76 -21.48 -4.45
C PRO A 3 -22.46 -21.16 -5.20
N LEU A 4 -21.64 -22.18 -5.46
CA LEU A 4 -20.34 -22.01 -6.13
C LEU A 4 -20.43 -21.44 -7.55
N PHE A 5 -21.62 -21.45 -8.17
CA PHE A 5 -21.82 -20.89 -9.50
C PHE A 5 -21.46 -19.39 -9.55
N ILE A 6 -21.52 -18.66 -8.43
CA ILE A 6 -21.15 -17.24 -8.37
C ILE A 6 -19.68 -17.00 -8.78
N LEU A 7 -18.84 -18.04 -8.74
CA LEU A 7 -17.44 -17.99 -9.16
C LEU A 7 -17.25 -18.32 -10.65
N LYS A 8 -18.28 -18.76 -11.37
CA LYS A 8 -18.16 -19.15 -12.78
C LYS A 8 -18.41 -17.95 -13.70
N PRO A 9 -17.50 -17.64 -14.64
CA PRO A 9 -17.66 -16.53 -15.59
C PRO A 9 -19.00 -16.54 -16.35
N ALA A 10 -19.54 -17.72 -16.64
CA ALA A 10 -20.80 -17.88 -17.36
C ALA A 10 -22.03 -17.29 -16.63
N TYR A 11 -21.96 -17.11 -15.30
CA TYR A 11 -23.13 -16.71 -14.48
C TYR A 11 -23.03 -15.29 -13.91
N GLN A 12 -22.03 -14.50 -14.31
CA GLN A 12 -21.78 -13.17 -13.71
C GLN A 12 -22.95 -12.20 -13.87
N ASN A 13 -23.70 -12.30 -14.97
CA ASN A 13 -24.92 -11.50 -15.18
C ASN A 13 -26.03 -11.72 -14.14
N SER A 14 -25.96 -12.81 -13.37
CA SER A 14 -26.95 -13.16 -12.34
C SER A 14 -26.50 -12.84 -10.92
N VAL A 15 -25.21 -12.53 -10.70
CA VAL A 15 -24.64 -12.41 -9.35
C VAL A 15 -25.23 -11.22 -8.59
N GLY A 16 -25.32 -10.04 -9.21
CA GLY A 16 -25.99 -8.88 -8.61
C GLY A 16 -27.44 -9.14 -8.23
N LEU A 17 -28.17 -9.89 -9.06
CA LEU A 17 -29.56 -10.27 -8.76
C LEU A 17 -29.63 -11.21 -7.55
N VAL A 18 -28.69 -12.15 -7.42
CA VAL A 18 -28.58 -13.05 -6.27
C VAL A 18 -28.31 -12.25 -5.00
N PHE A 19 -27.32 -11.34 -5.00
CA PHE A 19 -27.04 -10.49 -3.84
C PHE A 19 -28.25 -9.65 -3.46
N LYS A 20 -28.90 -9.01 -4.43
CA LYS A 20 -30.12 -8.24 -4.18
C LYS A 20 -31.20 -9.11 -3.53
N LYS A 21 -31.47 -10.30 -4.07
CA LYS A 21 -32.47 -11.23 -3.52
C LYS A 21 -32.12 -11.70 -2.10
N LEU A 22 -30.86 -11.99 -1.81
CA LEU A 22 -30.42 -12.39 -0.48
C LEU A 22 -30.59 -11.26 0.54
N LEU A 23 -30.26 -10.03 0.15
CA LEU A 23 -30.34 -8.85 1.03
C LEU A 23 -31.77 -8.34 1.23
N THR A 24 -32.67 -8.56 0.27
CA THR A 24 -34.07 -8.11 0.36
C THR A 24 -35.04 -9.22 0.74
N GLY A 25 -34.59 -10.48 0.70
CA GLY A 25 -35.39 -11.66 1.04
C GLY A 25 -35.80 -11.60 2.51
N ARG A 26 -37.06 -11.94 2.77
CA ARG A 26 -37.61 -11.98 4.13
C ARG A 26 -38.19 -13.36 4.41
N ASN A 27 -38.01 -13.83 5.64
CA ASN A 27 -38.67 -15.04 6.10
C ASN A 27 -40.19 -14.82 6.08
N VAL A 28 -40.94 -15.76 5.53
CA VAL A 28 -42.39 -15.63 5.33
C VAL A 28 -43.13 -15.61 6.66
N ASP A 29 -42.60 -16.31 7.67
CA ASP A 29 -43.23 -16.47 8.98
C ASP A 29 -42.87 -15.32 9.93
N THR A 30 -41.61 -14.85 9.91
CA THR A 30 -41.13 -13.79 10.83
C THR A 30 -41.08 -12.40 10.22
N GLY A 31 -41.08 -12.27 8.89
CA GLY A 31 -40.92 -11.00 8.17
C GLY A 31 -39.52 -10.38 8.28
N GLU A 32 -38.60 -11.05 8.98
CA GLU A 32 -37.22 -10.62 9.17
C GLU A 32 -36.37 -10.89 7.92
N PRO A 33 -35.30 -10.10 7.69
CA PRO A 33 -34.36 -10.37 6.62
C PRO A 33 -33.79 -11.80 6.71
N THR A 34 -33.81 -12.53 5.59
CA THR A 34 -33.23 -13.89 5.53
C THR A 34 -31.72 -13.90 5.69
N LEU A 35 -31.05 -12.81 5.31
CA LEU A 35 -29.63 -12.63 5.48
C LEU A 35 -29.34 -11.13 5.61
N SER A 36 -28.74 -10.73 6.72
CA SER A 36 -28.27 -9.36 6.89
C SER A 36 -27.02 -9.08 6.04
N ALA A 37 -26.71 -7.81 5.81
CA ALA A 37 -25.51 -7.41 5.08
C ALA A 37 -24.20 -7.92 5.74
N PRO A 38 -24.00 -7.82 7.07
CA PRO A 38 -22.84 -8.40 7.75
C PRO A 38 -22.73 -9.92 7.56
N GLU A 39 -23.86 -10.65 7.63
CA GLU A 39 -23.88 -12.10 7.43
C GLU A 39 -23.55 -12.49 5.99
N LEU A 40 -24.03 -11.73 5.00
CA LEU A 40 -23.68 -11.98 3.60
C LEU A 40 -22.20 -11.73 3.35
N ILE A 41 -21.61 -10.67 3.91
CA ILE A 41 -20.16 -10.45 3.87
C ILE A 41 -19.43 -11.68 4.44
N TYR A 42 -19.83 -12.13 5.63
CA TYR A 42 -19.21 -13.27 6.31
C TYR A 42 -19.29 -14.56 5.50
N GLU A 43 -20.50 -14.93 5.03
CA GLU A 43 -20.70 -16.15 4.24
C GLU A 43 -20.00 -16.08 2.88
N TYR A 44 -19.90 -14.89 2.27
CA TYR A 44 -19.19 -14.71 1.01
C TYR A 44 -17.69 -14.99 1.12
N HIS A 45 -17.07 -14.62 2.24
CA HIS A 45 -15.65 -14.86 2.50
C HIS A 45 -15.31 -16.31 2.82
N LYS A 46 -16.32 -17.14 3.15
CA LYS A 46 -16.14 -18.59 3.34
C LYS A 46 -16.12 -19.36 2.02
N VAL A 47 -16.57 -18.75 0.92
CA VAL A 47 -16.51 -19.36 -0.41
C VAL A 47 -15.03 -19.44 -0.85
N LYS A 48 -14.55 -20.64 -1.16
CA LYS A 48 -13.17 -20.88 -1.58
C LYS A 48 -13.09 -21.04 -3.10
N PRO A 49 -12.36 -20.18 -3.81
CA PRO A 49 -12.08 -20.39 -5.23
C PRO A 49 -11.13 -21.57 -5.42
N ALA A 50 -11.34 -22.36 -6.47
CA ALA A 50 -10.46 -23.47 -6.83
C ALA A 50 -9.31 -23.01 -7.74
N THR A 51 -9.46 -21.89 -8.44
CA THR A 51 -8.46 -21.35 -9.39
C THR A 51 -8.21 -19.85 -9.17
N ALA A 52 -7.09 -19.34 -9.70
CA ALA A 52 -6.79 -17.91 -9.68
C ALA A 52 -7.86 -17.09 -10.43
N GLU A 53 -8.38 -17.60 -11.54
CA GLU A 53 -9.48 -16.98 -12.31
C GLU A 53 -10.76 -16.87 -11.45
N GLU A 54 -11.12 -17.94 -10.72
CA GLU A 54 -12.26 -17.90 -9.81
C GLU A 54 -12.06 -16.89 -8.68
N PHE A 55 -10.83 -16.70 -8.19
CA PHE A 55 -10.51 -15.67 -7.20
C PHE A 55 -10.62 -14.24 -7.76
N GLU A 56 -10.24 -14.02 -9.02
CA GLU A 56 -10.44 -12.74 -9.70
C GLU A 56 -11.93 -12.43 -9.87
N VAL A 57 -12.72 -13.43 -10.28
CA VAL A 57 -14.18 -13.34 -10.35
C VAL A 57 -14.78 -13.03 -8.97
N GLN A 58 -14.33 -13.75 -7.93
CA GLN A 58 -14.75 -13.49 -6.55
C GLN A 58 -14.46 -12.05 -6.11
N THR A 59 -13.28 -11.55 -6.44
CA THR A 59 -12.88 -10.17 -6.10
C THR A 59 -13.69 -9.12 -6.84
N SER A 60 -14.07 -9.40 -8.09
CA SER A 60 -14.97 -8.54 -8.87
C SER A 60 -16.37 -8.50 -8.24
N ASN A 61 -16.90 -9.66 -7.88
CA ASN A 61 -18.21 -9.80 -7.26
C ASN A 61 -18.26 -9.20 -5.84
N LEU A 62 -17.17 -9.25 -5.09
CA LEU A 62 -17.05 -8.54 -3.82
C LEU A 62 -17.26 -7.03 -4.02
N ARG A 63 -16.70 -6.44 -5.08
CA ARG A 63 -16.91 -5.01 -5.37
C ARG A 63 -18.38 -4.72 -5.64
N GLU A 64 -19.03 -5.53 -6.48
CA GLU A 64 -20.46 -5.40 -6.77
C GLU A 64 -21.32 -5.55 -5.50
N LEU A 65 -21.00 -6.53 -4.65
CA LEU A 65 -21.65 -6.72 -3.36
C LEU A 65 -21.54 -5.47 -2.48
N LEU A 66 -20.32 -4.93 -2.34
CA LEU A 66 -20.05 -3.71 -1.56
C LEU A 66 -20.75 -2.48 -2.16
N ASP A 67 -21.07 -2.46 -3.46
CA ASP A 67 -21.83 -1.41 -4.14
C ASP A 67 -23.35 -1.46 -3.94
N SER A 68 -23.85 -2.52 -3.31
CA SER A 68 -25.25 -2.60 -2.90
C SER A 68 -25.62 -1.51 -1.88
N ARG A 69 -26.84 -0.96 -2.01
CA ARG A 69 -27.40 0.02 -1.06
C ARG A 69 -27.52 -0.50 0.37
N ALA A 70 -27.60 -1.82 0.55
CA ALA A 70 -27.66 -2.43 1.88
C ALA A 70 -26.30 -2.41 2.61
N MET A 71 -25.20 -2.17 1.89
CA MET A 71 -23.86 -2.06 2.46
C MET A 71 -23.65 -0.65 3.01
N THR A 72 -24.31 -0.38 4.15
CA THR A 72 -24.02 0.84 4.92
C THR A 72 -22.65 0.72 5.57
N ARG A 73 -22.08 1.85 5.97
CA ARG A 73 -20.79 1.90 6.66
C ARG A 73 -20.80 1.02 7.92
N GLU A 74 -21.89 1.05 8.68
CA GLU A 74 -22.09 0.30 9.91
C GLU A 74 -22.15 -1.20 9.64
N ALA A 75 -22.95 -1.61 8.64
CA ALA A 75 -23.07 -3.01 8.26
C ALA A 75 -21.74 -3.60 7.74
N VAL A 76 -20.98 -2.81 6.98
CA VAL A 76 -19.66 -3.21 6.50
C VAL A 76 -18.66 -3.33 7.64
N ALA A 77 -18.64 -2.38 8.58
CA ALA A 77 -17.76 -2.44 9.74
C ALA A 77 -18.06 -3.67 10.61
N GLU A 78 -19.33 -3.93 10.91
CA GLU A 78 -19.78 -5.14 11.62
C GLU A 78 -19.38 -6.42 10.87
N GLY A 79 -19.55 -6.43 9.53
CA GLY A 79 -19.10 -7.55 8.69
C GLY A 79 -17.59 -7.79 8.81
N ILE A 80 -16.76 -6.74 8.76
CA ILE A 80 -15.30 -6.85 8.93
C ILE A 80 -14.94 -7.38 10.31
N GLU A 81 -15.59 -6.89 11.37
CA GLU A 81 -15.36 -7.41 12.73
C GLU A 81 -15.66 -8.90 12.81
N ARG A 82 -16.78 -9.33 12.24
CA ARG A 82 -17.16 -10.75 12.21
C ARG A 82 -16.17 -11.60 11.40
N LEU A 83 -15.59 -11.07 10.32
CA LEU A 83 -14.55 -11.76 9.56
C LEU A 83 -13.29 -12.03 10.38
N MET A 84 -13.01 -11.24 11.42
CA MET A 84 -11.85 -11.47 12.30
C MET A 84 -11.94 -12.77 13.09
N ASP A 85 -13.14 -13.36 13.22
CA ASP A 85 -13.36 -14.66 13.84
C ASP A 85 -12.90 -15.82 12.95
N LEU A 86 -12.70 -15.59 11.64
CA LEU A 86 -12.15 -16.59 10.75
C LEU A 86 -10.67 -16.87 11.08
N ASN A 87 -10.31 -18.16 11.05
CA ASN A 87 -8.94 -18.61 11.21
C ASN A 87 -8.68 -19.84 10.32
N PRO A 88 -7.79 -19.73 9.30
CA PRO A 88 -7.05 -18.54 8.90
C PRO A 88 -7.95 -17.46 8.29
N LEU A 89 -7.46 -16.21 8.25
CA LEU A 89 -8.12 -15.12 7.52
C LEU A 89 -7.99 -15.38 6.00
N PRO A 90 -9.10 -15.34 5.23
CA PRO A 90 -9.06 -15.62 3.80
C PRO A 90 -8.40 -14.46 3.02
N ALA A 91 -7.73 -14.75 1.90
CA ALA A 91 -7.13 -13.71 1.04
C ALA A 91 -8.12 -12.59 0.66
N LEU A 92 -9.39 -12.94 0.45
CA LEU A 92 -10.46 -12.00 0.12
C LEU A 92 -10.70 -10.93 1.21
N PHE A 93 -10.42 -11.24 2.48
CA PHE A 93 -10.54 -10.29 3.58
C PHE A 93 -9.65 -9.06 3.33
N TYR A 94 -8.43 -9.26 2.86
CA TYR A 94 -7.51 -8.17 2.56
C TYR A 94 -7.98 -7.32 1.37
N CYS A 95 -8.61 -7.94 0.37
CA CYS A 95 -9.26 -7.21 -0.73
C CYS A 95 -10.42 -6.34 -0.20
N THR A 96 -11.22 -6.86 0.75
CA THR A 96 -12.29 -6.12 1.41
C THR A 96 -11.77 -4.88 2.11
N LEU A 97 -10.67 -4.98 2.88
CA LEU A 97 -10.08 -3.80 3.55
C LEU A 97 -9.71 -2.70 2.55
N VAL A 98 -9.14 -3.06 1.40
CA VAL A 98 -8.78 -2.10 0.34
C VAL A 98 -10.00 -1.43 -0.28
N PHE A 99 -11.07 -2.19 -0.57
CA PHE A 99 -12.29 -1.61 -1.11
C PHE A 99 -12.98 -0.70 -0.11
N VAL A 100 -13.05 -1.11 1.15
CA VAL A 100 -13.70 -0.36 2.21
C VAL A 100 -12.93 0.93 2.52
N TYR A 101 -11.60 0.90 2.53
CA TYR A 101 -10.77 2.10 2.65
C TYR A 101 -11.08 3.14 1.57
N LYS A 102 -11.18 2.71 0.30
CA LYS A 102 -11.50 3.61 -0.81
C LYS A 102 -12.93 4.14 -0.76
N LYS A 103 -13.86 3.33 -0.27
CA LYS A 103 -15.30 3.63 -0.31
C LYS A 103 -15.80 4.39 0.91
N TYR A 104 -15.26 4.12 2.09
CA TYR A 104 -15.69 4.70 3.36
C TYR A 104 -14.50 5.32 4.10
N PRO A 105 -14.00 6.50 3.68
CA PRO A 105 -12.85 7.16 4.33
C PRO A 105 -13.06 7.44 5.83
N SER A 106 -14.31 7.55 6.28
CA SER A 106 -14.65 7.70 7.70
C SER A 106 -14.34 6.45 8.55
N LEU A 107 -13.96 5.33 7.94
CA LEU A 107 -13.53 4.11 8.62
C LEU A 107 -12.00 4.02 8.79
N ASP A 108 -11.21 5.04 8.46
CA ASP A 108 -9.74 4.99 8.57
C ASP A 108 -9.25 4.53 9.95
N SER A 109 -9.76 5.12 11.04
CA SER A 109 -9.39 4.73 12.41
C SER A 109 -9.81 3.30 12.75
N PHE A 110 -10.98 2.87 12.25
CA PHE A 110 -11.48 1.50 12.42
C PHE A 110 -10.57 0.51 11.69
N LEU A 111 -10.25 0.77 10.42
CA LEU A 111 -9.37 -0.06 9.61
C LEU A 111 -7.96 -0.11 10.21
N GLY A 112 -7.44 1.00 10.74
CA GLY A 112 -6.18 1.03 11.46
C GLY A 112 -6.16 0.08 12.66
N ASN A 113 -7.24 0.07 13.45
CA ASN A 113 -7.39 -0.87 14.56
C ASN A 113 -7.49 -2.33 14.09
N ILE A 114 -8.21 -2.60 12.99
CA ILE A 114 -8.28 -3.95 12.41
C ILE A 114 -6.89 -4.41 11.97
N ILE A 115 -6.12 -3.57 11.26
CA ILE A 115 -4.75 -3.91 10.83
C ILE A 115 -3.83 -4.21 12.02
N GLN A 116 -3.90 -3.41 13.09
CA GLN A 116 -3.14 -3.68 14.32
C GLN A 116 -3.47 -5.07 14.90
N LYS A 117 -4.75 -5.45 14.94
CA LYS A 117 -5.20 -6.77 15.41
C LYS A 117 -4.75 -7.90 14.48
N VAL A 118 -4.83 -7.68 13.16
CA VAL A 118 -4.43 -8.65 12.14
C VAL A 118 -2.95 -8.98 12.26
N ILE A 119 -2.08 -7.97 12.38
CA ILE A 119 -0.63 -8.17 12.54
C ILE A 119 -0.33 -8.90 13.85
N ALA A 120 -1.04 -8.57 14.93
CA ALA A 120 -0.84 -9.24 16.22
C ALA A 120 -1.34 -10.70 16.25
N LYS A 121 -2.22 -11.11 15.34
CA LYS A 121 -2.79 -12.47 15.29
C LYS A 121 -1.82 -13.51 14.68
N ASP A 122 -0.59 -13.09 14.35
CA ASP A 122 0.45 -13.87 13.65
C ASP A 122 0.01 -14.28 12.23
N LEU A 123 0.70 -13.70 11.25
CA LEU A 123 0.39 -13.79 9.83
C LEU A 123 1.14 -14.91 9.12
N SER A 124 1.76 -15.83 9.87
CA SER A 124 2.45 -17.03 9.38
C SER A 124 1.52 -18.04 8.68
N SER A 125 0.53 -17.56 7.92
CA SER A 125 -0.18 -18.34 6.93
C SER A 125 0.83 -18.89 5.92
N PRO A 126 0.95 -20.22 5.77
CA PRO A 126 1.82 -20.82 4.77
C PRO A 126 1.31 -20.58 3.33
N ASP A 127 0.11 -20.03 3.17
CA ASP A 127 -0.49 -19.77 1.86
C ASP A 127 0.03 -18.47 1.22
N GLU A 128 0.78 -18.62 0.13
CA GLU A 128 1.39 -17.52 -0.64
C GLU A 128 0.35 -16.52 -1.16
N ILE A 129 -0.84 -16.97 -1.54
CA ILE A 129 -1.90 -16.09 -2.08
C ILE A 129 -2.38 -15.14 -0.98
N THR A 130 -2.67 -15.68 0.20
CA THR A 130 -3.11 -14.93 1.38
C THR A 130 -2.02 -13.95 1.84
N ARG A 131 -0.76 -14.40 1.88
CA ARG A 131 0.39 -13.57 2.24
C ARG A 131 0.57 -12.39 1.27
N LYS A 132 0.51 -12.66 -0.03
CA LYS A 132 0.56 -11.63 -1.08
C LYS A 132 -0.61 -10.64 -1.00
N ALA A 133 -1.82 -11.13 -0.71
CA ALA A 133 -3.00 -10.28 -0.52
C ALA A 133 -2.84 -9.36 0.69
N PHE A 134 -2.29 -9.87 1.80
CA PHE A 134 -2.01 -9.10 3.01
C PHE A 134 -1.06 -7.93 2.75
N TYR A 135 0.14 -8.16 2.22
CA TYR A 135 1.11 -7.08 1.99
C TYR A 135 0.64 -6.06 0.94
N ARG A 136 -0.08 -6.51 -0.10
CA ARG A 136 -0.70 -5.61 -1.08
C ARG A 136 -1.78 -4.72 -0.45
N ALA A 137 -2.55 -5.25 0.49
CA ALA A 137 -3.53 -4.45 1.22
C ALA A 137 -2.86 -3.40 2.09
N LEU A 138 -1.82 -3.77 2.85
CA LEU A 138 -1.05 -2.81 3.64
C LEU A 138 -0.47 -1.67 2.78
N ASN A 139 0.11 -2.00 1.62
CA ASN A 139 0.64 -0.99 0.69
C ASN A 139 -0.46 -0.06 0.15
N SER A 140 -1.68 -0.58 -0.03
CA SER A 140 -2.82 0.20 -0.52
C SER A 140 -3.44 1.11 0.55
N LEU A 141 -3.39 0.70 1.82
CA LEU A 141 -3.97 1.41 2.96
C LEU A 141 -3.11 2.59 3.44
N LYS A 142 -1.84 2.65 3.02
CA LYS A 142 -0.92 3.78 3.28
C LYS A 142 -0.90 4.18 4.76
N THR A 143 -1.24 5.43 5.08
CA THR A 143 -1.16 6.03 6.43
C THR A 143 -1.98 5.26 7.47
N VAL A 144 -3.07 4.60 7.07
CA VAL A 144 -3.89 3.75 7.95
C VAL A 144 -3.09 2.53 8.43
N ALA A 145 -2.21 1.99 7.59
CA ALA A 145 -1.37 0.83 7.90
C ALA A 145 0.01 1.21 8.44
N TYR A 146 0.56 2.38 8.08
CA TYR A 146 1.96 2.75 8.38
C TYR A 146 2.29 2.72 9.87
N SER A 147 1.38 3.19 10.74
CA SER A 147 1.60 3.11 12.19
C SER A 147 1.77 1.67 12.67
N ALA A 148 0.95 0.75 12.17
CA ALA A 148 1.03 -0.66 12.52
C ALA A 148 2.30 -1.32 11.96
N ILE A 149 2.61 -1.06 10.69
CA ILE A 149 3.84 -1.55 10.04
C ILE A 149 5.07 -1.13 10.86
N LEU A 150 5.20 0.16 11.17
CA LEU A 150 6.39 0.67 11.86
C LEU A 150 6.51 0.15 13.30
N THR A 151 5.40 -0.04 14.01
CA THR A 151 5.43 -0.36 15.45
C THR A 151 5.30 -1.85 15.76
N LYS A 152 4.95 -2.69 14.79
CA LYS A 152 4.67 -4.11 15.01
C LYS A 152 5.53 -5.05 14.18
N PHE A 153 6.00 -4.63 13.00
CA PHE A 153 6.81 -5.52 12.18
C PHE A 153 8.20 -5.73 12.79
N THR A 154 8.62 -6.99 12.71
CA THR A 154 10.02 -7.35 12.74
C THR A 154 10.75 -6.83 11.50
N MET A 155 12.08 -6.84 11.53
CA MET A 155 12.87 -6.44 10.37
C MET A 155 12.63 -7.33 9.14
N GLU A 156 12.40 -8.64 9.37
CA GLU A 156 12.12 -9.61 8.29
C GLU A 156 10.78 -9.32 7.62
N GLU A 157 9.71 -9.14 8.40
CA GLU A 157 8.38 -8.80 7.87
C GLU A 157 8.37 -7.45 7.14
N PHE A 158 9.19 -6.50 7.62
CA PHE A 158 9.35 -5.20 6.98
C PHE A 158 10.03 -5.30 5.61
N GLU A 159 11.11 -6.09 5.51
CA GLU A 159 11.78 -6.36 4.23
C GLU A 159 10.86 -7.11 3.26
N GLU A 160 10.11 -8.09 3.76
CA GLU A 160 9.12 -8.80 2.96
C GLU A 160 8.03 -7.85 2.44
N PHE A 161 7.48 -6.98 3.29
CA PHE A 161 6.54 -5.95 2.87
C PHE A 161 7.09 -5.05 1.75
N LEU A 162 8.35 -4.63 1.86
CA LEU A 162 9.00 -3.81 0.84
C LEU A 162 9.19 -4.56 -0.49
N ALA A 163 9.26 -5.89 -0.48
CA ALA A 163 9.32 -6.71 -1.70
C ALA A 163 7.97 -6.73 -2.45
N TYR A 164 6.85 -6.54 -1.75
CA TYR A 164 5.51 -6.43 -2.35
C TYR A 164 5.08 -4.99 -2.65
N SER A 165 5.93 -3.99 -2.35
CA SER A 165 5.65 -2.58 -2.55
C SER A 165 6.65 -1.92 -3.51
N ASN A 166 6.39 -0.66 -3.89
CA ASN A 166 7.42 0.16 -4.52
C ASN A 166 8.39 0.64 -3.44
N ARG A 167 9.43 -0.15 -3.15
CA ARG A 167 10.41 0.11 -2.07
C ARG A 167 10.81 1.59 -1.95
N THR A 168 11.12 2.23 -3.08
CA THR A 168 11.55 3.64 -3.13
C THR A 168 10.47 4.57 -2.59
N GLU A 169 9.26 4.46 -3.13
CA GLU A 169 8.12 5.33 -2.80
C GLU A 169 7.63 5.05 -1.38
N THR A 170 7.53 3.77 -1.01
CA THR A 170 7.12 3.34 0.32
C THR A 170 8.06 3.85 1.41
N LEU A 171 9.38 3.71 1.23
CA LEU A 171 10.35 4.24 2.20
C LEU A 171 10.26 5.76 2.35
N SER A 172 10.06 6.49 1.24
CA SER A 172 9.86 7.94 1.27
C SER A 172 8.60 8.31 2.07
N ALA A 173 7.48 7.64 1.80
CA ALA A 173 6.22 7.91 2.48
C ALA A 173 6.27 7.55 3.98
N LEU A 174 6.95 6.45 4.33
CA LEU A 174 7.17 6.08 5.74
C LEU A 174 8.06 7.09 6.45
N LYS A 175 9.07 7.65 5.76
CA LYS A 175 9.90 8.72 6.31
C LYS A 175 9.10 9.98 6.63
N GLU A 176 8.22 10.39 5.72
CA GLU A 176 7.33 11.54 5.92
C GLU A 176 6.30 11.31 7.03
N PHE A 177 5.87 10.06 7.20
CA PHE A 177 4.91 9.68 8.24
C PHE A 177 5.54 9.50 9.63
N LEU A 178 6.80 9.09 9.73
CA LEU A 178 7.48 8.81 11.00
C LEU A 178 7.30 9.94 12.06
N PRO A 179 7.44 11.24 11.72
CA PRO A 179 7.29 12.33 12.69
C PRO A 179 5.86 12.53 13.18
N THR A 180 4.85 12.00 12.50
CA THR A 180 3.44 12.11 12.91
C THR A 180 3.09 11.13 14.03
N LEU A 181 3.97 10.15 14.30
CA LEU A 181 3.80 9.22 15.40
C LEU A 181 4.11 9.90 16.74
N SER A 182 3.36 9.52 17.78
CA SER A 182 3.65 9.94 19.14
C SER A 182 5.04 9.46 19.60
N THR A 183 5.64 10.17 20.56
CA THR A 183 6.93 9.79 21.16
C THR A 183 6.94 8.35 21.68
N HIS A 184 5.81 7.89 22.24
CA HIS A 184 5.67 6.52 22.71
C HIS A 184 5.72 5.51 21.56
N GLN A 185 5.01 5.78 20.45
CA GLN A 185 5.04 4.91 19.27
C GLN A 185 6.43 4.86 18.63
N GLN A 186 7.10 6.01 18.48
CA GLN A 186 8.43 6.06 17.89
C GLN A 186 9.46 5.22 18.65
N LYS A 187 9.37 5.19 19.99
CA LYS A 187 10.24 4.37 20.85
C LYS A 187 10.07 2.86 20.66
N ASN A 188 8.94 2.41 20.14
CA ASN A 188 8.63 0.99 19.94
C ASN A 188 8.97 0.49 18.52
N ILE A 189 9.52 1.35 17.67
CA ILE A 189 9.93 0.98 16.31
C ILE A 189 11.31 0.31 16.40
N ASN A 190 11.52 -0.75 15.63
CA ASN A 190 12.82 -1.41 15.52
C ASN A 190 13.87 -0.43 14.95
N ASP A 191 15.00 -0.25 15.64
CA ASP A 191 16.07 0.66 15.23
C ASP A 191 16.60 0.38 13.81
N SER A 192 16.61 -0.89 13.39
CA SER A 192 17.04 -1.28 12.05
C SER A 192 16.10 -0.73 10.97
N ILE A 193 14.79 -0.71 11.25
CA ILE A 193 13.77 -0.12 10.38
C ILE A 193 13.95 1.41 10.33
N ILE A 194 14.19 2.05 11.48
CA ILE A 194 14.45 3.50 11.55
C ILE A 194 15.66 3.87 10.70
N ASN A 195 16.77 3.15 10.86
CA ASN A 195 18.00 3.39 10.11
C ASN A 195 17.76 3.20 8.61
N MET A 196 17.07 2.14 8.19
CA MET A 196 16.74 1.92 6.79
C MET A 196 15.93 3.06 6.15
N ILE A 197 14.96 3.60 6.89
CA ILE A 197 14.12 4.71 6.43
C ILE A 197 14.94 6.01 6.33
N LYS A 198 15.93 6.22 7.22
CA LYS A 198 16.74 7.45 7.27
C LYS A 198 17.97 7.43 6.35
N ASP A 199 18.65 6.29 6.19
CA ASP A 199 19.92 6.11 5.46
C ASP A 199 19.84 6.47 3.97
N ARG A 200 18.64 6.44 3.37
CA ARG A 200 18.47 6.71 1.94
C ARG A 200 18.80 8.15 1.57
N ASP A 201 18.56 9.10 2.47
CA ASP A 201 18.84 10.51 2.21
C ASP A 201 20.30 10.86 2.43
N GLU A 202 21.00 10.21 3.38
CA GLU A 202 22.45 10.40 3.48
C GLU A 202 23.18 10.02 2.19
N LYS A 203 22.74 8.95 1.52
CA LYS A 203 23.30 8.55 0.22
C LYS A 203 22.90 9.52 -0.91
N LYS A 204 21.69 10.07 -0.87
CA LYS A 204 21.19 11.01 -1.88
C LYS A 204 21.82 12.41 -1.74
N ASP A 205 21.98 12.89 -0.51
CA ASP A 205 22.60 14.17 -0.17
C ASP A 205 24.10 14.13 -0.47
N LYS A 206 24.80 13.05 -0.11
CA LYS A 206 26.21 12.83 -0.51
C LYS A 206 26.37 12.85 -2.04
N ALA A 207 25.50 12.16 -2.77
CA ALA A 207 25.57 12.12 -4.23
C ALA A 207 25.28 13.49 -4.89
N LYS A 208 24.41 14.32 -4.27
CA LYS A 208 24.14 15.67 -4.74
C LYS A 208 25.31 16.61 -4.47
N ASP A 209 25.88 16.56 -3.27
CA ASP A 209 27.05 17.35 -2.89
C ASP A 209 28.27 17.03 -3.76
N ASP A 210 28.50 15.75 -4.08
CA ASP A 210 29.58 15.33 -4.98
C ASP A 210 29.38 15.87 -6.39
N LYS A 211 28.14 15.84 -6.91
CA LYS A 211 27.80 16.36 -8.23
C LYS A 211 27.93 17.88 -8.33
N ASP A 212 27.56 18.60 -7.27
CA ASP A 212 27.71 20.06 -7.22
C ASP A 212 29.19 20.46 -7.11
N ARG A 213 30.00 19.72 -6.32
CA ARG A 213 31.47 19.88 -6.29
C ARG A 213 32.11 19.61 -7.65
N GLU A 214 31.64 18.61 -8.39
CA GLU A 214 32.17 18.29 -9.72
C GLU A 214 31.86 19.40 -10.73
N LYS A 215 30.64 19.94 -10.70
CA LYS A 215 30.26 21.11 -11.53
C LYS A 215 31.09 22.34 -11.21
N ASP A 216 31.39 22.59 -9.94
CA ASP A 216 32.21 23.74 -9.54
C ASP A 216 33.66 23.59 -10.05
N LYS A 217 34.23 22.39 -9.94
CA LYS A 217 35.56 22.09 -10.53
C LYS A 217 35.56 22.27 -12.05
N GLU A 218 34.51 21.87 -12.74
CA GLU A 218 34.40 22.06 -14.19
C GLU A 218 34.28 23.54 -14.58
N ARG A 219 33.46 24.32 -13.85
CA ARG A 219 33.37 25.77 -14.04
C ARG A 219 34.71 26.47 -13.84
N GLU A 220 35.50 26.02 -12.87
CA GLU A 220 36.83 26.58 -12.62
C GLU A 220 37.84 26.23 -13.72
N ARG A 221 37.82 25.00 -14.25
CA ARG A 221 38.64 24.62 -15.42
C ARG A 221 38.32 25.48 -16.63
N ILE A 222 37.02 25.71 -16.92
CA ILE A 222 36.58 26.57 -18.03
C ILE A 222 37.08 28.01 -17.85
N ARG A 223 37.05 28.54 -16.61
CA ARG A 223 37.57 29.89 -16.31
C ARG A 223 39.08 29.98 -16.53
N LEU A 224 39.84 28.97 -16.12
CA LEU A 224 41.30 28.94 -16.28
C LEU A 224 41.70 28.84 -17.75
N ASP A 225 41.07 27.96 -18.53
CA ASP A 225 41.29 27.84 -19.98
C ASP A 225 40.96 29.14 -20.72
N ARG A 226 39.89 29.85 -20.32
CA ARG A 226 39.57 31.17 -20.89
C ARG A 226 40.66 32.21 -20.60
N ARG A 227 41.16 32.26 -19.36
CA ARG A 227 42.25 33.18 -18.97
C ARG A 227 43.55 32.87 -19.72
N GLU A 228 43.85 31.60 -19.92
CA GLU A 228 45.03 31.16 -20.67
C GLU A 228 44.96 31.61 -22.13
N ARG A 229 43.83 31.39 -22.81
CA ARG A 229 43.60 31.86 -24.18
C ARG A 229 43.67 33.39 -24.30
N GLU A 230 43.21 34.14 -23.31
CA GLU A 230 43.32 35.60 -23.29
C GLU A 230 44.78 36.05 -23.15
N ARG A 231 45.57 35.38 -22.30
CA ARG A 231 47.02 35.63 -22.19
C ARG A 231 47.75 35.32 -23.49
N ASP A 232 47.45 34.21 -24.14
CA ASP A 232 48.07 33.84 -25.42
C ASP A 232 47.76 34.86 -26.52
N ARG A 233 46.53 35.37 -26.56
CA ARG A 233 46.14 36.44 -27.51
C ARG A 233 46.90 37.74 -27.26
N LEU A 234 47.03 38.15 -26.00
CA LEU A 234 47.82 39.32 -25.61
C LEU A 234 49.28 39.15 -26.00
N PHE A 235 49.87 38.00 -25.71
CA PHE A 235 51.26 37.69 -26.07
C PHE A 235 51.48 37.69 -27.59
N GLN A 236 50.56 37.10 -28.38
CA GLN A 236 50.63 37.16 -29.84
C GLN A 236 50.49 38.59 -30.38
N LYS A 237 49.63 39.41 -29.76
CA LYS A 237 49.47 40.82 -30.15
C LYS A 237 50.74 41.62 -29.87
N GLU A 238 51.33 41.48 -28.69
CA GLU A 238 52.61 42.13 -28.34
C GLU A 238 53.77 41.70 -29.25
N ARG A 239 53.79 40.43 -29.66
CA ARG A 239 54.81 39.93 -30.59
C ARG A 239 54.65 40.54 -31.99
N ARG A 240 53.42 40.62 -32.50
CA ARG A 240 53.12 41.29 -33.78
C ARG A 240 53.46 42.78 -33.77
N GLU A 241 53.22 43.47 -32.66
CA GLU A 241 53.58 44.89 -32.51
C GLU A 241 55.09 45.12 -32.43
N ARG A 242 55.85 44.15 -31.87
CA ARG A 242 57.32 44.17 -31.89
C ARG A 242 57.91 43.90 -33.26
N ASP A 243 57.37 42.92 -33.99
CA ASP A 243 57.86 42.55 -35.32
C ASP A 243 57.50 43.60 -36.41
N ALA A 244 56.61 44.55 -36.10
CA ALA A 244 56.20 45.64 -36.99
C ALA A 244 56.98 46.97 -36.77
N ARG A 245 57.90 47.01 -35.79
CA ARG A 245 58.81 48.15 -35.53
C ARG A 245 60.21 47.83 -36.03
#